data_AF-A0A7V7VFH3-F1
#
_entry.id   AF-A0A7V7VFH3-F1
#
_cell.length_a   1.000
_cell.length_b   1.000
_cell.length_c   1.000
_cell.angle_alpha   90.00
_cell.angle_beta   90.00
_cell.angle_gamma   90.00
#
_symmetry.space_group_name_H-M   'P 1'
#
loop_
_entity.id
_entity.type
_entity.pdbx_description
1 polymer ?
#
loop_
_entity_poly.entity_id
_entity_poly.type
_entity_poly.pdbx_seq_one_letter_code
_entity_poly.pdbx_strand_id
1 'polypeptide(L)'
;MVEIKQTNYNMAQKQLKSLIEDEHNLIAILSNASALINDNLDQVNWVGFYLMEQDELILGPFQGHPACVHIAVGSGVCGTAVAENQTQVVADVNAFPGHIACDANSKSEIVVPIHQNGKVIGVLDIDAPIHNRFTADDKIELEEMVKIIEEQLN
;
A
#
# COMPACT_ATOMS: atom_id res chain seq x y z
N MET A 1 4.45 22.00 12.23
CA MET A 1 3.95 20.65 11.93
C MET A 1 3.09 20.78 10.69
N VAL A 2 3.25 19.88 9.72
CA VAL A 2 2.39 19.88 8.52
C VAL A 2 0.99 19.46 8.96
N GLU A 3 -0.02 20.23 8.57
CA GLU A 3 -1.42 19.87 8.81
C GLU A 3 -1.81 18.80 7.79
N ILE A 4 -2.32 17.66 8.27
CA ILE A 4 -2.80 16.56 7.42
C ILE A 4 -4.32 16.60 7.48
N LYS A 5 -4.96 16.75 6.32
CA LYS A 5 -6.42 16.66 6.24
C LYS A 5 -6.87 15.26 6.65
N GLN A 6 -7.83 15.18 7.56
CA GLN A 6 -8.39 13.91 8.00
C GLN A 6 -9.08 13.18 6.84
N THR A 7 -8.69 11.92 6.63
CA THR A 7 -9.32 11.04 5.64
C THR A 7 -10.65 10.50 6.18
N ASN A 8 -11.69 10.51 5.35
CA ASN A 8 -12.96 9.86 5.66
C ASN A 8 -12.93 8.40 5.19
N TYR A 9 -12.23 7.55 5.94
CA TYR A 9 -12.05 6.14 5.59
C TYR A 9 -13.38 5.39 5.41
N ASN A 10 -14.41 5.70 6.19
CA ASN A 10 -15.72 5.08 6.03
C ASN A 10 -16.33 5.34 4.64
N MET A 11 -16.16 6.55 4.11
CA MET A 11 -16.63 6.89 2.77
C MET A 11 -15.76 6.22 1.70
N ALA A 12 -14.43 6.27 1.86
CA ALA A 12 -13.49 5.64 0.94
C ALA A 12 -13.71 4.12 0.83
N GLN A 13 -13.91 3.41 1.94
CA GLN A 13 -14.23 1.98 1.96
C GLN A 13 -15.54 1.65 1.23
N LYS A 14 -16.59 2.46 1.42
CA LYS A 14 -17.86 2.29 0.69
C LYS A 14 -17.69 2.52 -0.82
N GLN A 15 -16.90 3.52 -1.20
CA GLN A 15 -16.57 3.79 -2.59
C GLN A 15 -15.75 2.65 -3.20
N LEU A 16 -14.73 2.15 -2.49
CA LEU A 16 -13.92 1.02 -2.92
C LEU A 16 -14.79 -0.20 -3.18
N LYS A 17 -15.63 -0.58 -2.22
CA LYS A 17 -16.55 -1.71 -2.36
C LYS A 17 -17.44 -1.56 -3.59
N SER A 18 -17.99 -0.38 -3.83
CA SER A 18 -18.83 -0.12 -5.01
C SER A 18 -18.04 -0.13 -6.33
N LEU A 19 -16.77 0.26 -6.32
CA LEU A 19 -15.93 0.30 -7.53
C LEU A 19 -15.48 -1.09 -7.98
N ILE A 20 -15.41 -2.05 -7.06
CA ILE A 20 -14.89 -3.39 -7.32
C ILE A 20 -15.98 -4.47 -7.25
N GLU A 21 -17.22 -4.09 -6.92
CA GLU A 21 -18.37 -4.99 -6.88
C GLU A 21 -18.54 -5.69 -8.23
N ASP A 22 -18.68 -7.02 -8.20
CA ASP A 22 -18.78 -7.91 -9.37
C ASP A 22 -17.58 -7.87 -10.35
N GLU A 23 -16.49 -7.18 -10.01
CA GLU A 23 -15.26 -7.16 -10.82
C GLU A 23 -14.33 -8.32 -10.43
N HIS A 24 -13.73 -8.95 -11.43
CA HIS A 24 -12.84 -10.11 -11.24
C HIS A 24 -11.45 -9.88 -11.85
N ASN A 25 -11.27 -8.79 -12.58
CA ASN A 25 -9.99 -8.41 -13.15
C ASN A 25 -9.11 -7.73 -12.07
N LEU A 26 -8.15 -8.47 -11.55
CA LEU A 26 -7.21 -7.99 -10.52
C LEU A 26 -6.57 -6.65 -10.88
N ILE A 27 -6.09 -6.47 -12.12
CA ILE A 27 -5.43 -5.24 -12.54
C ILE A 27 -6.40 -4.06 -12.54
N ALA A 28 -7.65 -4.25 -12.98
CA ALA A 28 -8.68 -3.20 -12.93
C ALA A 28 -9.02 -2.80 -11.49
N ILE A 29 -9.18 -3.79 -10.60
CA ILE A 29 -9.43 -3.59 -9.16
C ILE A 29 -8.31 -2.75 -8.55
N LEU A 30 -7.06 -3.19 -8.70
CA LEU A 30 -5.90 -2.52 -8.10
C LEU A 30 -5.65 -1.14 -8.72
N SER A 31 -5.90 -0.97 -10.02
CA SER A 31 -5.80 0.34 -10.66
C SER A 31 -6.78 1.35 -10.06
N ASN A 32 -8.06 0.99 -9.94
CA ASN A 32 -9.07 1.86 -9.34
C ASN A 32 -8.85 2.06 -7.84
N ALA A 33 -8.41 1.04 -7.11
CA ALA A 33 -8.09 1.15 -5.69
C ALA A 33 -6.94 2.15 -5.46
N SER A 34 -5.87 2.08 -6.25
CA SER A 34 -4.73 3.01 -6.13
C SER A 34 -5.17 4.47 -6.36
N ALA A 35 -6.01 4.70 -7.37
CA ALA A 35 -6.56 6.03 -7.68
C ALA A 35 -7.45 6.54 -6.54
N LEU A 36 -8.38 5.72 -6.04
CA LEU A 36 -9.28 6.10 -4.95
C LEU A 36 -8.51 6.45 -3.67
N ILE A 37 -7.53 5.63 -3.30
CA ILE A 37 -6.72 5.87 -2.08
C ILE A 37 -5.94 7.17 -2.24
N ASN A 38 -5.29 7.40 -3.39
CA ASN A 38 -4.55 8.62 -3.67
C ASN A 38 -5.43 9.88 -3.63
N ASP A 39 -6.67 9.80 -4.13
CA ASP A 39 -7.61 10.94 -4.13
C ASP A 39 -8.11 11.31 -2.72
N ASN A 40 -7.99 10.40 -1.74
CA ASN A 40 -8.53 10.57 -0.40
C ASN A 40 -7.48 10.70 0.71
N LEU A 41 -6.23 10.31 0.45
CA LEU A 41 -5.12 10.49 1.37
C LEU A 41 -4.38 11.79 1.09
N ASP A 42 -4.37 12.68 2.07
CA ASP A 42 -3.53 13.88 2.02
C ASP A 42 -2.08 13.53 2.36
N GLN A 43 -1.13 14.35 1.90
CA GLN A 43 0.29 14.20 2.22
C GLN A 43 0.89 12.80 1.89
N VAL A 44 0.55 12.25 0.74
CA VAL A 44 1.20 11.06 0.14
C VAL A 44 1.88 11.44 -1.18
N ASN A 45 2.97 10.77 -1.55
CA ASN A 45 3.68 10.98 -2.82
C ASN A 45 3.65 9.74 -3.73
N TRP A 46 3.31 8.58 -3.18
CA TRP A 46 3.15 7.34 -3.93
C TRP A 46 2.12 6.43 -3.24
N VAL A 47 1.24 5.81 -4.02
CA VAL A 47 0.23 4.84 -3.55
C VAL A 47 0.12 3.75 -4.61
N GLY A 48 0.29 2.49 -4.26
CA GLY A 48 0.20 1.44 -5.26
C GLY A 48 0.40 0.05 -4.72
N PHE A 49 0.65 -0.87 -5.65
CA PHE A 49 0.70 -2.28 -5.36
C PHE A 49 1.97 -2.91 -5.92
N TYR A 50 2.49 -3.89 -5.20
CA TYR A 50 3.41 -4.89 -5.75
C TYR A 50 2.78 -6.27 -5.63
N LEU A 51 2.98 -7.13 -6.63
CA LEU A 51 2.39 -8.46 -6.72
C LEU A 51 3.48 -9.51 -6.62
N MET A 52 3.18 -10.62 -5.94
CA MET A 52 4.10 -11.75 -5.86
C MET A 52 4.16 -12.49 -7.19
N GLU A 53 5.34 -12.52 -7.80
CA GLU A 53 5.66 -13.36 -8.95
C GLU A 53 7.03 -14.02 -8.74
N GLN A 54 7.11 -15.34 -8.94
CA GLN A 54 8.39 -16.08 -8.95
C GLN A 54 9.30 -15.79 -7.72
N ASP A 55 8.68 -15.73 -6.53
CA ASP A 55 9.34 -15.49 -5.23
C ASP A 55 9.86 -14.06 -4.99
N GLU A 56 9.42 -13.08 -5.78
CA GLU A 56 9.68 -11.66 -5.55
C GLU A 56 8.43 -10.80 -5.74
N LEU A 57 8.49 -9.55 -5.28
CA LEU A 57 7.48 -8.53 -5.53
C LEU A 57 7.78 -7.81 -6.85
N ILE A 58 6.80 -7.80 -7.76
CA ILE A 58 6.81 -7.11 -9.04
C ILE A 58 5.85 -5.92 -9.01
N LEU A 59 6.30 -4.77 -9.51
CA LEU A 59 5.52 -3.54 -9.57
C LEU A 59 4.18 -3.74 -10.30
N GLY A 60 3.08 -3.43 -9.61
CA GLY A 60 1.71 -3.45 -10.12
C GLY A 60 1.16 -2.04 -10.40
N PRO A 61 -0.16 -1.87 -10.42
CA PRO A 61 -0.79 -0.55 -10.59
C PRO A 61 -0.48 0.41 -9.43
N PHE A 62 -0.27 1.69 -9.74
CA PHE A 62 0.05 2.72 -8.75
C PHE A 62 -0.29 4.14 -9.23
N GLN A 63 -0.29 5.09 -8.30
CA GLN A 63 -0.30 6.54 -8.52
C GLN A 63 0.97 7.15 -7.94
N GLY A 64 1.75 7.84 -8.78
CA GLY A 64 3.00 8.48 -8.35
C GLY A 64 4.04 8.54 -9.46
N HIS A 65 5.28 8.84 -9.07
CA HIS A 65 6.43 8.79 -9.97
C HIS A 65 6.85 7.33 -10.28
N PRO A 66 7.63 7.10 -11.35
CA PRO A 66 8.18 5.78 -11.63
C PRO A 66 8.93 5.18 -10.42
N ALA A 67 8.74 3.89 -10.18
CA ALA A 67 9.30 3.17 -9.04
C ALA A 67 10.17 1.98 -9.48
N CYS A 68 10.82 1.33 -8.51
CA CYS A 68 11.59 0.10 -8.75
C CYS A 68 10.65 -1.03 -9.19
N VAL A 69 11.06 -1.85 -10.17
CA VAL A 69 10.19 -2.91 -10.70
C VAL A 69 10.23 -4.19 -9.85
N HIS A 70 11.39 -4.52 -9.29
CA HIS A 70 11.64 -5.76 -8.56
C HIS A 70 12.02 -5.47 -7.10
N ILE A 71 11.40 -6.19 -6.15
CA ILE A 71 11.73 -6.14 -4.72
C ILE A 71 11.82 -7.57 -4.19
N ALA A 72 12.99 -7.95 -3.70
CA ALA A 72 13.18 -9.26 -3.08
C ALA A 72 12.47 -9.36 -1.72
N VAL A 73 11.92 -10.53 -1.40
CA VAL A 73 11.33 -10.81 -0.08
C VAL A 73 12.36 -10.54 1.03
N GLY A 74 11.93 -9.88 2.11
CA GLY A 74 12.78 -9.46 3.23
C GLY A 74 13.67 -8.24 2.95
N SER A 75 13.58 -7.62 1.77
CA SER A 75 14.36 -6.44 1.41
C SER A 75 13.49 -5.18 1.35
N GLY A 76 13.98 -4.08 1.94
CA GLY A 76 13.18 -2.87 2.09
C GLY A 76 11.93 -3.07 2.94
N VAL A 77 11.10 -2.03 3.04
CA VAL A 77 9.86 -2.09 3.84
C VAL A 77 8.86 -3.04 3.19
N CYS A 78 8.65 -2.91 1.87
CA CYS A 78 7.79 -3.80 1.08
C CYS A 78 8.14 -5.29 1.23
N GLY A 79 9.40 -5.66 1.01
CA GLY A 79 9.84 -7.05 1.14
C GLY A 79 9.75 -7.57 2.58
N THR A 80 10.00 -6.70 3.57
CA THR A 80 9.84 -7.05 4.99
C THR A 80 8.38 -7.37 5.33
N ALA A 81 7.43 -6.59 4.82
CA ALA A 81 6.01 -6.84 5.03
C ALA A 81 5.58 -8.24 4.55
N VAL A 82 6.11 -8.69 3.40
CA VAL A 82 5.90 -10.05 2.90
C VAL A 82 6.58 -11.09 3.78
N ALA A 83 7.84 -10.89 4.15
CA ALA A 83 8.63 -11.86 4.92
C ALA A 83 8.05 -12.11 6.33
N GLU A 84 7.59 -11.05 6.99
CA GLU A 84 6.99 -11.11 8.32
C GLU A 84 5.49 -11.43 8.28
N ASN A 85 4.88 -11.38 7.09
CA ASN A 85 3.44 -11.40 6.88
C ASN A 85 2.70 -10.43 7.84
N GLN A 86 3.17 -9.20 7.87
CA GLN A 86 2.70 -8.19 8.81
C GLN A 86 2.79 -6.79 8.19
N THR A 87 1.77 -5.98 8.46
CA THR A 87 1.76 -4.56 8.11
C THR A 87 2.92 -3.81 8.76
N GLN A 88 3.68 -3.09 7.94
CA GLN A 88 4.81 -2.27 8.35
C GLN A 88 4.39 -0.81 8.39
N VAL A 89 4.65 -0.12 9.50
CA VAL A 89 4.41 1.33 9.64
C VAL A 89 5.74 1.99 10.00
N VAL A 90 6.32 2.72 9.06
CA VAL A 90 7.68 3.25 9.16
C VAL A 90 7.64 4.76 9.27
N ALA A 91 7.98 5.28 10.45
CA ALA A 91 7.98 6.72 10.75
C ALA A 91 9.07 7.53 10.01
N ASP A 92 10.23 6.91 9.77
CA ASP A 92 11.35 7.44 9.00
C ASP A 92 11.99 6.31 8.19
N VAL A 93 11.79 6.34 6.87
CA VAL A 93 12.32 5.29 5.97
C VAL A 93 13.85 5.27 5.94
N ASN A 94 14.51 6.40 6.17
CA ASN A 94 15.98 6.46 6.19
C ASN A 94 16.58 5.79 7.43
N ALA A 95 15.77 5.64 8.49
CA ALA A 95 16.15 4.92 9.71
C ALA A 95 15.83 3.42 9.62
N PHE A 96 15.11 2.97 8.59
CA PHE A 96 14.71 1.58 8.43
C PHE A 96 15.90 0.72 7.94
N PRO A 97 16.27 -0.36 8.64
CA PRO A 97 17.36 -1.23 8.22
C PRO A 97 17.09 -1.85 6.84
N GLY A 98 18.04 -1.72 5.91
CA GLY A 98 17.89 -2.29 4.57
C GLY A 98 16.90 -1.53 3.67
N HIS A 99 16.61 -0.26 3.97
CA HIS A 99 15.79 0.60 3.11
C HIS A 99 16.33 0.66 1.68
N ILE A 100 15.44 0.46 0.71
CA ILE A 100 15.69 0.60 -0.72
C ILE A 100 15.03 1.91 -1.14
N ALA A 101 15.82 2.98 -1.26
CA ALA A 101 15.29 4.28 -1.67
C ALA A 101 15.04 4.29 -3.18
N CYS A 102 13.78 4.23 -3.60
CA CYS A 102 13.37 4.41 -5.00
C CYS A 102 12.88 5.85 -5.29
N ASP A 103 12.22 6.51 -4.33
CA ASP A 103 11.90 7.95 -4.37
C ASP A 103 12.62 8.71 -3.24
N ALA A 104 13.42 9.71 -3.60
CA ALA A 104 14.16 10.55 -2.64
C ALA A 104 13.24 11.43 -1.77
N ASN A 105 12.00 11.66 -2.21
CA ASN A 105 11.02 12.44 -1.47
C ASN A 105 10.36 11.65 -0.35
N SER A 106 10.29 10.31 -0.42
CA SER A 106 9.67 9.49 0.61
C SER A 106 10.40 9.64 1.95
N LYS A 107 9.62 9.81 3.02
CA LYS A 107 10.08 10.04 4.40
C LYS A 107 9.44 9.08 5.38
N SER A 108 8.18 8.71 5.20
CA SER A 108 7.52 7.63 5.95
C SER A 108 6.70 6.77 5.01
N GLU A 109 6.48 5.52 5.38
CA GLU A 109 5.89 4.49 4.51
C GLU A 109 4.95 3.60 5.34
N ILE A 110 3.85 3.14 4.73
CA ILE A 110 3.04 2.05 5.25
C ILE A 110 2.86 0.99 4.17
N VAL A 111 3.13 -0.27 4.55
CA VAL A 111 2.96 -1.42 3.66
C VAL A 111 2.03 -2.43 4.30
N VAL A 112 0.97 -2.81 3.60
CA VAL A 112 -0.05 -3.76 4.06
C VAL A 112 -0.04 -5.01 3.15
N PRO A 113 0.26 -6.21 3.68
CA PRO A 113 0.18 -7.46 2.91
C PRO A 113 -1.24 -7.76 2.42
N ILE A 114 -1.35 -8.23 1.18
CA ILE A 114 -2.59 -8.65 0.54
C ILE A 114 -2.57 -10.18 0.42
N HIS A 115 -3.67 -10.82 0.82
CA HIS A 115 -3.79 -12.27 0.87
C HIS A 115 -4.84 -12.82 -0.08
N GLN A 116 -4.56 -14.01 -0.59
CA GLN A 116 -5.56 -14.87 -1.22
C GLN A 116 -5.36 -16.29 -0.70
N ASN A 117 -6.42 -16.94 -0.22
CA ASN A 117 -6.34 -18.27 0.37
C ASN A 117 -5.27 -18.41 1.48
N GLY A 118 -5.10 -17.37 2.30
CA GLY A 118 -4.13 -17.34 3.41
C GLY A 118 -2.66 -17.20 3.01
N LYS A 119 -2.36 -16.92 1.73
CA LYS A 119 -1.01 -16.65 1.24
C LYS A 119 -0.90 -15.20 0.79
N VAL A 120 0.23 -14.56 1.07
CA VAL A 120 0.55 -13.23 0.55
C VAL A 120 0.69 -13.31 -0.97
N ILE A 121 -0.13 -12.54 -1.68
CA ILE A 121 -0.11 -12.40 -3.15
C ILE A 121 0.43 -11.04 -3.61
N GLY A 122 0.68 -10.14 -2.67
CA GLY A 122 1.18 -8.80 -2.95
C GLY A 122 1.13 -7.92 -1.70
N VAL A 123 1.37 -6.64 -1.89
CA VAL A 123 1.28 -5.61 -0.86
C VAL A 123 0.61 -4.36 -1.43
N LEU A 124 -0.16 -3.66 -0.61
CA LEU A 124 -0.44 -2.23 -0.76
C LEU A 124 0.74 -1.48 -0.14
N ASP A 125 1.30 -0.53 -0.87
CA ASP A 125 2.39 0.32 -0.43
C ASP A 125 2.02 1.79 -0.61
N ILE A 126 2.30 2.61 0.42
CA ILE A 126 1.99 4.03 0.44
C ILE A 126 3.14 4.80 1.08
N ASP A 127 3.72 5.68 0.28
CA ASP A 127 4.77 6.61 0.71
C ASP A 127 4.21 8.00 1.01
N ALA A 128 4.90 8.69 1.91
CA ALA A 128 4.65 10.09 2.22
C ALA A 128 5.92 10.95 2.21
N PRO A 129 5.82 12.22 1.77
CA PRO A 129 6.96 13.15 1.74
C PRO A 129 7.27 13.79 3.10
N ILE A 130 6.60 13.35 4.16
CA ILE A 130 6.77 13.83 5.54
C ILE A 130 6.98 12.64 6.48
N HIS A 131 7.74 12.82 7.57
CA HIS A 131 7.90 11.78 8.58
C HIS A 131 6.61 11.56 9.36
N ASN A 132 6.44 10.35 9.93
CA ASN A 132 5.30 9.97 10.76
C ASN A 132 3.93 10.29 10.11
N ARG A 133 3.78 10.08 8.80
CA ARG A 133 2.50 10.32 8.12
C ARG A 133 1.40 9.39 8.62
N PHE A 134 1.72 8.12 8.87
CA PHE A 134 0.74 7.08 9.13
C PHE A 134 0.61 6.81 10.63
N THR A 135 -0.62 6.84 11.11
CA THR A 135 -1.00 6.60 12.50
C THR A 135 -1.49 5.15 12.70
N ALA A 136 -1.77 4.78 13.94
CA ALA A 136 -2.40 3.50 14.25
C ALA A 136 -3.81 3.39 13.63
N ASP A 137 -4.54 4.51 13.54
CA ASP A 137 -5.86 4.55 12.91
C ASP A 137 -5.73 4.36 11.38
N ASP A 138 -4.77 5.01 10.73
CA ASP A 138 -4.49 4.78 9.29
C ASP A 138 -4.18 3.31 9.01
N LYS A 139 -3.37 2.67 9.87
CA LYS A 139 -3.06 1.24 9.76
C LYS A 139 -4.34 0.39 9.77
N ILE A 140 -5.20 0.58 10.76
CA ILE A 140 -6.44 -0.21 10.92
C ILE A 140 -7.35 -0.03 9.70
N GLU A 141 -7.52 1.22 9.26
CA GLU A 141 -8.45 1.53 8.17
C GLU A 141 -7.94 1.08 6.80
N LEU A 142 -6.62 1.14 6.56
CA LEU A 142 -5.99 0.62 5.35
C LEU A 142 -5.97 -0.90 5.32
N GLU A 143 -5.78 -1.57 6.47
CA GLU A 143 -5.97 -3.03 6.60
C GLU A 143 -7.40 -3.44 6.22
N GLU A 144 -8.42 -2.68 6.64
CA GLU A 144 -9.81 -2.96 6.23
C GLU A 144 -10.05 -2.70 4.74
N MET A 145 -9.41 -1.67 4.14
CA MET A 145 -9.48 -1.47 2.68
C MET A 145 -8.83 -2.62 1.91
N VAL A 146 -7.68 -3.13 2.36
CA VAL A 146 -7.06 -4.32 1.77
C VAL A 146 -7.97 -5.53 1.91
N LYS A 147 -8.58 -5.74 3.07
CA LYS A 147 -9.54 -6.84 3.28
C LYS A 147 -10.74 -6.78 2.32
N ILE A 148 -11.26 -5.60 2.01
CA ILE A 148 -12.31 -5.43 0.98
C ILE A 148 -11.81 -5.93 -0.39
N ILE A 149 -10.55 -5.66 -0.75
CA ILE A 149 -9.93 -6.19 -1.97
C ILE A 149 -9.81 -7.70 -1.88
N GLU A 150 -9.29 -8.25 -0.77
CA GLU A 150 -9.14 -9.70 -0.56
C GLU A 150 -10.48 -10.45 -0.68
N GLU A 151 -11.57 -9.89 -0.12
CA GLU A 151 -12.92 -10.45 -0.22
C GLU A 151 -13.39 -10.57 -1.68
N GLN A 152 -13.00 -9.63 -2.56
CA GLN A 152 -13.33 -9.67 -3.99
C GLN A 152 -12.48 -10.68 -4.78
N LEU A 153 -11.33 -11.11 -4.24
CA LEU A 153 -10.43 -12.06 -4.89
C LEU A 153 -10.72 -13.53 -4.53
N ASN A 154 -11.62 -13.78 -3.58
CA ASN A 154 -11.96 -15.13 -3.11
C ASN A 154 -13.21 -15.71 -3.79
#